data_AF-A0A316Z4Z3-F1
#
_entry.id   AF-A0A316Z4Z3-F1
#
_cell.length_a   1.000
_cell.length_b   1.000
_cell.length_c   1.000
_cell.angle_alpha   90.00
_cell.angle_beta   90.00
_cell.angle_gamma   90.00
#
_symmetry.space_group_name_H-M   'P 1'
#
loop_
_entity.id
_entity.type
_entity.pdbx_description
1 polymer ?
#
loop_
_entity_poly.entity_id
_entity_poly.type
_entity_poly.pdbx_seq_one_letter_code
_entity_poly.pdbx_strand_id
1 'polypeptide(L)'
;MSSSTAPDRIASLRPRLVRGLRIASHASAVALGLFLVVHLSAPATAAVAPPGMAQDWASKTMLLGRVYYQGYVSEPLLVWGSLGVHAVSSISKHLLLLAAPKASSSDSPRSRSRLSSAHTLSALALLPAVSIHALTTRVVPAQKGVSASLDHSFIARGFARWPRLSSVLYATLLGAAAVHIVGGVRRIFRARPRQKDQTIAAGQREAARSADAAKRKRRREDAQKAGAAGALLLLLAGLARIVRDGALAGPGTLAKYDACYAAVWPFRAAP
;
A
#
# COMPACT_ATOMS: atom_id res chain seq x y z
N MET A 1 32.82 37.58 -14.04
CA MET A 1 32.37 36.32 -13.41
C MET A 1 30.86 36.39 -13.25
N SER A 2 30.09 35.66 -14.05
CA SER A 2 28.62 35.71 -14.01
C SER A 2 28.10 35.02 -12.75
N SER A 3 27.51 35.79 -11.82
CA SER A 3 26.90 35.25 -10.62
C SER A 3 25.60 34.53 -10.98
N SER A 4 25.62 33.19 -10.98
CA SER A 4 24.40 32.39 -11.09
C SER A 4 23.37 32.85 -10.06
N THR A 5 22.22 33.30 -10.55
CA THR A 5 21.12 33.78 -9.70
C THR A 5 20.51 32.60 -8.93
N ALA A 6 19.95 32.83 -7.74
CA ALA A 6 19.31 31.78 -6.94
C ALA A 6 18.25 30.92 -7.70
N PRO A 7 17.44 31.48 -8.63
CA PRO A 7 16.56 30.71 -9.50
C PRO A 7 17.25 29.63 -10.35
N ASP A 8 18.44 29.93 -10.88
CA ASP A 8 19.20 29.01 -11.76
C ASP A 8 19.72 27.79 -10.98
N ARG A 9 20.08 28.00 -9.70
CA ARG A 9 20.54 26.92 -8.81
C ARG A 9 19.39 25.96 -8.48
N ILE A 10 18.19 26.47 -8.21
CA ILE A 10 17.01 25.63 -7.91
C ILE A 10 16.61 24.82 -9.15
N ALA A 11 16.64 25.44 -10.33
CA ALA A 11 16.33 24.78 -11.59
C ALA A 11 17.26 23.59 -11.90
N SER A 12 18.57 23.74 -11.65
CA SER A 12 19.57 22.69 -11.90
C SER A 12 19.56 21.57 -10.85
N LEU A 13 19.16 21.84 -9.60
CA LEU A 13 19.06 20.84 -8.53
C LEU A 13 17.82 19.94 -8.65
N ARG A 14 16.73 20.48 -9.20
CA ARG A 14 15.43 19.81 -9.23
C ARG A 14 15.43 18.41 -9.88
N PRO A 15 16.06 18.17 -11.05
CA PRO A 15 16.13 16.83 -11.63
C PRO A 15 16.85 15.82 -10.73
N ARG A 16 17.90 16.26 -10.02
CA ARG A 16 18.65 15.44 -9.06
C ARG A 16 17.78 15.08 -7.86
N LEU A 17 17.05 16.06 -7.31
CA LEU A 17 16.11 15.85 -6.21
C LEU A 17 14.99 14.88 -6.60
N VAL A 18 14.34 15.09 -7.76
CA VAL A 18 13.28 14.19 -8.25
C VAL A 18 13.80 12.77 -8.47
N ARG A 19 15.06 12.61 -8.92
CA ARG A 19 15.71 11.30 -9.02
C ARG A 19 15.93 10.68 -7.65
N GLY A 20 16.48 11.41 -6.69
CA GLY A 20 16.72 10.94 -5.32
C GLY A 20 15.42 10.50 -4.63
N LEU A 21 14.39 11.34 -4.65
CA LEU A 21 13.07 11.05 -4.07
C LEU A 21 12.42 9.81 -4.70
N ARG A 22 12.58 9.61 -6.01
CA ARG A 22 12.09 8.41 -6.69
C ARG A 22 12.84 7.16 -6.25
N ILE A 23 14.16 7.22 -6.10
CA ILE A 23 14.96 6.08 -5.61
C ILE A 23 14.54 5.74 -4.18
N ALA A 24 14.46 6.75 -3.30
CA ALA A 24 14.00 6.58 -1.92
C ALA A 24 12.60 5.95 -1.85
N SER A 25 11.65 6.46 -2.63
CA SER A 25 10.28 5.93 -2.75
C SER A 25 10.25 4.47 -3.20
N HIS A 26 11.06 4.10 -4.19
CA HIS A 26 11.11 2.72 -4.70
C HIS A 26 11.79 1.76 -3.72
N ALA A 27 12.91 2.17 -3.11
CA ALA A 27 13.63 1.33 -2.15
C ALA A 27 12.79 1.07 -0.89
N SER A 28 12.17 2.11 -0.34
CA SER A 28 11.24 1.97 0.79
C SER A 28 10.00 1.13 0.46
N ALA A 29 9.49 1.18 -0.78
CA ALA A 29 8.39 0.33 -1.21
C ALA A 29 8.73 -1.17 -1.19
N VAL A 30 9.99 -1.55 -1.45
CA VAL A 30 10.43 -2.94 -1.36
C VAL A 30 10.41 -3.41 0.09
N ALA A 31 10.93 -2.61 1.02
CA ALA A 31 10.89 -2.91 2.45
C ALA A 31 9.44 -3.01 2.98
N LEU A 32 8.57 -2.07 2.59
CA LEU A 32 7.15 -2.11 2.92
C LEU A 32 6.46 -3.35 2.34
N GLY A 33 6.88 -3.80 1.15
CA GLY A 33 6.40 -5.04 0.54
C GLY A 33 6.72 -6.28 1.37
N LEU A 34 7.92 -6.35 1.97
CA LEU A 34 8.28 -7.45 2.88
C LEU A 34 7.39 -7.48 4.12
N PHE A 35 7.18 -6.31 4.75
CA PHE A 35 6.22 -6.19 5.84
C PHE A 35 4.83 -6.66 5.42
N LEU A 36 4.36 -6.24 4.24
CA LEU A 36 3.02 -6.56 3.76
C LEU A 36 2.83 -8.06 3.50
N VAL A 37 3.86 -8.78 3.03
CA VAL A 37 3.81 -10.24 2.89
C VAL A 37 3.53 -10.91 4.23
N VAL A 38 4.28 -10.52 5.28
CA VAL A 38 4.08 -11.09 6.61
C VAL A 38 2.73 -10.66 7.19
N HIS A 39 2.35 -9.39 7.03
CA HIS A 39 1.10 -8.83 7.55
C HIS A 39 -0.15 -9.48 6.93
N LEU A 40 -0.14 -9.71 5.61
CA LEU A 40 -1.25 -10.32 4.88
C LEU A 40 -1.30 -11.84 4.98
N SER A 41 -0.27 -12.48 5.56
CA SER A 41 -0.25 -13.93 5.74
C SER A 41 -1.39 -14.42 6.64
N ALA A 42 -1.76 -13.67 7.69
CA ALA A 42 -2.83 -14.06 8.60
C ALA A 42 -4.23 -14.12 7.96
N PRO A 43 -4.72 -13.09 7.25
CA PRO A 43 -5.96 -13.23 6.49
C PRO A 43 -5.83 -14.26 5.35
N ALA A 44 -4.66 -14.44 4.75
CA ALA A 44 -4.48 -15.47 3.73
C ALA A 44 -4.62 -16.91 4.29
N THR A 45 -4.05 -17.20 5.46
CA THR A 45 -4.19 -18.52 6.11
C THR A 45 -5.64 -18.76 6.57
N ALA A 46 -6.33 -17.71 7.03
CA ALA A 46 -7.74 -17.77 7.39
C ALA A 46 -8.63 -18.21 6.21
N ALA A 47 -8.28 -17.82 4.98
CA ALA A 47 -9.04 -18.18 3.78
C ALA A 47 -9.06 -19.69 3.53
N VAL A 48 -7.98 -20.39 3.89
CA VAL A 48 -7.79 -21.83 3.67
C VAL A 48 -7.94 -22.68 4.94
N ALA A 49 -8.22 -22.07 6.08
CA ALA A 49 -8.41 -22.79 7.34
C ALA A 49 -9.59 -23.78 7.27
N PRO A 50 -9.67 -24.78 8.17
CA PRO A 50 -10.88 -25.58 8.35
C PRO A 50 -12.11 -24.72 8.74
N PRO A 51 -13.35 -25.16 8.48
CA PRO A 51 -14.56 -24.46 8.92
C PRO A 51 -14.55 -24.21 10.44
N GLY A 52 -14.86 -22.97 10.87
CA GLY A 52 -14.86 -22.58 12.28
C GLY A 52 -13.48 -22.35 12.92
N MET A 53 -12.38 -22.41 12.14
CA MET A 53 -11.00 -22.25 12.62
C MET A 53 -10.24 -21.08 11.98
N ALA A 54 -10.90 -20.26 11.15
CA ALA A 54 -10.25 -19.16 10.45
C ALA A 54 -9.74 -18.09 11.41
N GLN A 55 -10.49 -17.76 12.47
CA GLN A 55 -10.05 -16.79 13.48
C GLN A 55 -8.81 -17.29 14.23
N ASP A 56 -8.78 -18.56 14.65
CA ASP A 56 -7.67 -19.15 15.39
C ASP A 56 -6.40 -19.22 14.55
N TRP A 57 -6.52 -19.70 13.30
CA TRP A 57 -5.40 -19.75 12.35
C TRP A 57 -4.82 -18.38 12.04
N ALA A 58 -5.70 -17.38 11.83
CA ALA A 58 -5.27 -16.01 11.60
C ALA A 58 -4.54 -15.45 12.83
N SER A 59 -5.07 -15.69 14.03
CA SER A 59 -4.47 -15.24 15.30
C SER A 59 -3.09 -15.85 15.53
N LYS A 60 -2.95 -17.17 15.36
CA LYS A 60 -1.66 -17.87 15.45
C LYS A 60 -0.66 -17.37 14.42
N THR A 61 -1.10 -17.19 13.17
CA THR A 61 -0.26 -16.65 12.09
C THR A 61 0.20 -15.22 12.40
N MET A 62 -0.69 -14.38 12.92
CA MET A 62 -0.34 -13.02 13.34
C MET A 62 0.67 -13.02 14.48
N LEU A 63 0.50 -13.89 15.50
CA LEU A 63 1.46 -14.01 16.60
C LEU A 63 2.87 -14.36 16.08
N LEU A 64 2.98 -15.28 15.11
CA LEU A 64 4.25 -15.54 14.42
C LEU A 64 4.80 -14.30 13.72
N GLY A 65 3.94 -13.55 13.02
CA GLY A 65 4.31 -12.29 12.37
C GLY A 65 4.87 -11.24 13.33
N ARG A 66 4.38 -11.19 14.60
CA ARG A 66 4.90 -10.26 15.61
C ARG A 66 6.37 -10.48 15.90
N VAL A 67 6.81 -11.73 15.95
CA VAL A 67 8.21 -12.08 16.19
C VAL A 67 9.11 -11.48 15.09
N TYR A 68 8.63 -11.47 13.85
CA TYR A 68 9.42 -10.98 12.70
C TYR A 68 9.52 -9.45 12.62
N TYR A 69 8.41 -8.71 12.77
CA TYR A 69 8.40 -7.27 12.49
C TYR A 69 8.00 -6.36 13.65
N GLN A 70 7.56 -6.89 14.81
CA GLN A 70 7.21 -6.09 15.98
C GLN A 70 8.32 -5.99 17.03
N GLY A 71 9.58 -6.18 16.63
CA GLY A 71 10.73 -5.99 17.51
C GLY A 71 11.08 -4.51 17.69
N TYR A 72 11.83 -4.21 18.74
CA TYR A 72 12.26 -2.83 19.08
C TYR A 72 12.94 -2.10 17.91
N VAL A 73 13.69 -2.83 17.08
CA VAL A 73 14.39 -2.29 15.90
C VAL A 73 13.60 -2.54 14.61
N SER A 74 13.00 -3.72 14.46
CA SER A 74 12.34 -4.09 13.20
C SER A 74 11.07 -3.29 12.96
N GLU A 75 10.29 -2.95 13.98
CA GLU A 75 9.07 -2.18 13.80
C GLU A 75 9.33 -0.73 13.36
N PRO A 76 10.20 0.06 14.04
CA PRO A 76 10.48 1.42 13.60
C PRO A 76 11.11 1.47 12.21
N LEU A 77 11.93 0.48 11.82
CA LEU A 77 12.59 0.48 10.51
C LEU A 77 11.69 -0.06 9.39
N LEU A 78 11.17 -1.28 9.54
CA LEU A 78 10.44 -1.97 8.47
C LEU A 78 9.04 -1.42 8.29
N VAL A 79 8.36 -1.01 9.37
CA VAL A 79 6.98 -0.52 9.29
C VAL A 79 6.98 0.99 9.14
N TRP A 80 7.37 1.70 10.20
CA TRP A 80 7.22 3.16 10.26
C TRP A 80 8.22 3.90 9.36
N GLY A 81 9.48 3.49 9.36
CA GLY A 81 10.54 4.09 8.57
C GLY A 81 10.30 3.90 7.08
N SER A 82 10.03 2.67 6.64
CA SER A 82 9.74 2.40 5.23
C SER A 82 8.47 3.13 4.75
N LEU A 83 7.38 3.09 5.52
CA LEU A 83 6.13 3.79 5.19
C LEU A 83 6.34 5.31 5.14
N GLY A 84 7.04 5.87 6.12
CA GLY A 84 7.34 7.30 6.22
C GLY A 84 8.18 7.78 5.05
N VAL A 85 9.31 7.11 4.76
CA VAL A 85 10.16 7.42 3.61
C VAL A 85 9.37 7.30 2.31
N HIS A 86 8.55 6.25 2.15
CA HIS A 86 7.74 6.05 0.96
C HIS A 86 6.74 7.18 0.73
N ALA A 87 5.99 7.55 1.77
CA ALA A 87 4.97 8.59 1.71
C ALA A 87 5.60 9.98 1.50
N VAL A 88 6.56 10.37 2.34
CA VAL A 88 7.20 11.69 2.29
C VAL A 88 7.92 11.90 0.96
N SER A 89 8.67 10.91 0.48
CA SER A 89 9.37 11.04 -0.81
C SER A 89 8.41 11.13 -1.99
N SER A 90 7.28 10.42 -1.94
CA SER A 90 6.25 10.45 -2.98
C SER A 90 5.49 11.77 -3.01
N ILE A 91 5.10 12.28 -1.84
CA ILE A 91 4.43 13.59 -1.68
C ILE A 91 5.37 14.70 -2.13
N SER A 92 6.60 14.73 -1.60
CA SER A 92 7.60 15.75 -1.96
C SER A 92 7.87 15.77 -3.46
N LYS A 93 8.02 14.59 -4.08
CA LYS A 93 8.18 14.48 -5.54
C LYS A 93 6.96 15.04 -6.28
N HIS A 94 5.74 14.79 -5.79
CA HIS A 94 4.53 15.31 -6.40
C HIS A 94 4.45 16.84 -6.29
N LEU A 95 4.71 17.39 -5.11
CA LEU A 95 4.74 18.84 -4.87
C LEU A 95 5.81 19.53 -5.73
N LEU A 96 7.02 18.97 -5.80
CA LEU A 96 8.08 19.47 -6.66
C LEU A 96 7.68 19.44 -8.14
N LEU A 97 6.89 18.47 -8.58
CA LEU A 97 6.41 18.39 -9.97
C LEU A 97 5.25 19.33 -10.25
N LEU A 98 4.41 19.64 -9.26
CA LEU A 98 3.32 20.61 -9.36
C LEU A 98 3.85 22.05 -9.38
N ALA A 99 4.89 22.34 -8.59
CA ALA A 99 5.55 23.64 -8.55
C ALA A 99 6.41 23.95 -9.80
N ALA A 100 6.38 23.10 -10.83
CA ALA A 100 7.03 23.43 -12.11
C ALA A 100 6.34 24.64 -12.74
N PRO A 101 7.08 25.64 -13.24
CA PRO A 101 6.50 26.51 -14.25
C PRO A 101 6.01 25.63 -15.41
N LYS A 102 4.74 25.80 -15.79
CA LYS A 102 4.20 25.20 -17.01
C LYS A 102 5.02 25.81 -18.15
N ALA A 103 5.87 25.01 -18.79
CA ALA A 103 6.51 25.46 -20.01
C ALA A 103 5.41 25.93 -20.96
N SER A 104 5.51 27.18 -21.41
CA SER A 104 4.63 27.81 -22.39
C SER A 104 4.87 27.15 -23.75
N SER A 105 4.41 25.92 -23.89
CA SER A 105 4.32 25.22 -25.15
C SER A 105 2.89 24.69 -25.23
N SER A 106 2.13 25.33 -26.12
CA SER A 106 0.80 24.96 -26.61
C SER A 106 0.51 23.46 -26.51
N ASP A 107 -0.63 23.13 -25.90
CA ASP A 107 -1.34 21.87 -26.01
C ASP A 107 -0.55 20.56 -25.89
N SER A 108 -0.34 20.13 -24.64
CA SER A 108 -0.39 18.69 -24.37
C SER A 108 -1.40 18.36 -23.26
N PRO A 109 -2.43 17.51 -23.51
CA PRO A 109 -3.37 17.06 -22.49
C PRO A 109 -2.75 16.22 -21.36
N ARG A 110 -1.44 15.96 -21.42
CA ARG A 110 -0.67 15.13 -20.46
C ARG A 110 -0.42 15.79 -19.10
N SER A 111 -0.63 17.09 -18.96
CA SER A 111 -0.44 17.77 -17.67
C SER A 111 -1.61 17.54 -16.70
N ARG A 112 -2.86 17.53 -17.22
CA ARG A 112 -4.09 17.25 -16.43
C ARG A 112 -4.19 15.78 -15.96
N SER A 113 -3.46 14.83 -16.57
CA SER A 113 -3.58 13.40 -16.25
C SER A 113 -2.73 12.91 -15.07
N ARG A 114 -1.92 13.76 -14.43
CA ARG A 114 -0.96 13.31 -13.38
C ARG A 114 -1.63 13.01 -12.03
N LEU A 115 -2.69 13.75 -11.69
CA LEU A 115 -3.54 13.51 -10.51
C LEU A 115 -4.59 12.41 -10.77
N SER A 116 -5.02 12.25 -12.03
CA SER A 116 -6.03 11.27 -12.46
C SER A 116 -5.51 9.83 -12.60
N SER A 117 -4.24 9.55 -12.29
CA SER A 117 -3.75 8.17 -12.35
C SER A 117 -4.39 7.36 -11.22
N ALA A 118 -4.97 6.19 -11.54
CA ALA A 118 -5.56 5.28 -10.56
C ALA A 118 -4.62 4.99 -9.37
N HIS A 119 -3.31 4.94 -9.58
CA HIS A 119 -2.33 4.76 -8.51
C HIS A 119 -2.17 5.99 -7.59
N THR A 120 -2.32 7.22 -8.14
CA THR A 120 -2.30 8.45 -7.32
C THR A 120 -3.58 8.54 -6.51
N LEU A 121 -4.74 8.29 -7.13
CA LEU A 121 -6.02 8.27 -6.44
C LEU A 121 -6.06 7.20 -5.34
N SER A 122 -5.53 6.01 -5.62
CA SER A 122 -5.45 4.95 -4.61
C SER A 122 -4.49 5.32 -3.47
N ALA A 123 -3.43 6.08 -3.72
CA ALA A 123 -2.55 6.60 -2.66
C ALA A 123 -3.29 7.58 -1.73
N LEU A 124 -4.11 8.47 -2.31
CA LEU A 124 -4.92 9.43 -1.56
C LEU A 124 -5.98 8.73 -0.71
N ALA A 125 -6.60 7.66 -1.23
CA ALA A 125 -7.54 6.84 -0.45
C ALA A 125 -6.83 6.03 0.65
N LEU A 126 -5.63 5.51 0.37
CA LEU A 126 -4.85 4.75 1.34
C LEU A 126 -4.35 5.60 2.51
N LEU A 127 -4.05 6.88 2.30
CA LEU A 127 -3.49 7.72 3.35
C LEU A 127 -4.37 7.74 4.63
N PRO A 128 -5.65 8.16 4.58
CA PRO A 128 -6.51 8.10 5.75
C PRO A 128 -6.81 6.66 6.18
N ALA A 129 -6.99 5.72 5.25
CA ALA A 129 -7.35 4.35 5.57
C ALA A 129 -6.24 3.62 6.36
N VAL A 130 -4.98 3.78 5.94
CA VAL A 130 -3.80 3.22 6.64
C VAL A 130 -3.60 3.91 7.98
N SER A 131 -3.80 5.23 8.06
CA SER A 131 -3.74 5.95 9.35
C SER A 131 -4.78 5.44 10.34
N ILE A 132 -6.04 5.32 9.93
CA ILE A 132 -7.12 4.79 10.78
C ILE A 132 -6.82 3.34 11.18
N HIS A 133 -6.37 2.51 10.23
CA HIS A 133 -5.96 1.14 10.51
C HIS A 133 -4.86 1.08 11.58
N ALA A 134 -3.75 1.78 11.36
CA ALA A 134 -2.60 1.75 12.26
C ALA A 134 -2.91 2.34 13.64
N LEU A 135 -3.73 3.39 13.71
CA LEU A 135 -4.22 3.93 14.98
C LEU A 135 -5.04 2.91 15.75
N THR A 136 -6.00 2.26 15.07
CA THR A 136 -6.94 1.32 15.68
C THR A 136 -6.26 0.02 16.10
N THR A 137 -5.37 -0.53 15.29
CA THR A 137 -4.82 -1.88 15.49
C THR A 137 -3.44 -1.90 16.13
N ARG A 138 -2.74 -0.76 16.20
CA ARG A 138 -1.38 -0.70 16.76
C ARG A 138 -1.17 0.41 17.79
N VAL A 139 -1.39 1.68 17.42
CA VAL A 139 -0.99 2.81 18.28
C VAL A 139 -1.84 2.88 19.55
N VAL A 140 -3.16 2.89 19.41
CA VAL A 140 -4.07 2.97 20.58
C VAL A 140 -3.99 1.72 21.45
N PRO A 141 -3.99 0.49 20.92
CA PRO A 141 -3.77 -0.71 21.73
C PRO A 141 -2.46 -0.68 22.53
N ALA A 142 -1.37 -0.16 21.95
CA ALA A 142 -0.10 -0.03 22.65
C ALA A 142 -0.18 0.97 23.80
N GLN A 143 -0.78 2.15 23.58
CA GLN A 143 -0.98 3.17 24.61
C GLN A 143 -1.86 2.67 25.77
N LYS A 144 -2.85 1.80 25.48
CA LYS A 144 -3.74 1.23 26.48
C LYS A 144 -3.20 -0.05 27.14
N GLY A 145 -2.00 -0.51 26.77
CA GLY A 145 -1.39 -1.71 27.33
C GLY A 145 -2.08 -3.02 26.95
N VAL A 146 -2.82 -3.05 25.84
CA VAL A 146 -3.60 -4.23 25.40
C VAL A 146 -3.02 -4.94 24.17
N SER A 147 -1.85 -4.49 23.69
CA SER A 147 -1.16 -5.11 22.55
C SER A 147 -0.88 -6.60 22.73
N ALA A 148 -0.53 -7.03 23.95
CA ALA A 148 -0.25 -8.45 24.24
C ALA A 148 -1.49 -9.33 24.04
N SER A 149 -2.67 -8.84 24.42
CA SER A 149 -3.94 -9.55 24.28
C SER A 149 -4.58 -9.44 22.90
N LEU A 150 -4.07 -8.58 22.01
CA LEU A 150 -4.68 -8.34 20.71
C LEU A 150 -4.61 -9.60 19.84
N ASP A 151 -5.71 -9.95 19.19
CA ASP A 151 -5.84 -11.11 18.30
C ASP A 151 -6.85 -10.79 17.17
N HIS A 152 -7.21 -11.76 16.32
CA HIS A 152 -8.21 -11.51 15.29
C HIS A 152 -9.63 -11.35 15.85
N SER A 153 -9.88 -11.65 17.13
CA SER A 153 -11.14 -11.32 17.79
C SER A 153 -11.32 -9.80 17.89
N PHE A 154 -10.22 -9.02 17.93
CA PHE A 154 -10.27 -7.56 17.85
C PHE A 154 -10.88 -7.07 16.53
N ILE A 155 -10.53 -7.72 15.42
CA ILE A 155 -11.07 -7.38 14.09
C ILE A 155 -12.52 -7.82 13.97
N ALA A 156 -12.83 -9.06 14.36
CA ALA A 156 -14.19 -9.58 14.35
C ALA A 156 -15.13 -8.73 15.21
N ARG A 157 -14.65 -8.23 16.37
CA ARG A 157 -15.41 -7.30 17.22
C ARG A 157 -15.75 -5.99 16.52
N GLY A 158 -14.81 -5.41 15.77
CA GLY A 158 -15.06 -4.20 14.98
C GLY A 158 -16.13 -4.39 13.90
N PHE A 159 -16.17 -5.56 13.26
CA PHE A 159 -17.24 -5.90 12.31
C PHE A 159 -18.58 -6.19 12.99
N ALA A 160 -18.58 -6.83 14.16
CA ALA A 160 -19.80 -7.07 14.92
C ALA A 160 -20.43 -5.76 15.42
N ARG A 161 -19.62 -4.81 15.89
CA ARG A 161 -20.11 -3.55 16.48
C ARG A 161 -20.39 -2.47 15.43
N TRP A 162 -19.56 -2.35 14.41
CA TRP A 162 -19.68 -1.33 13.34
C TRP A 162 -19.56 -1.96 11.94
N PRO A 163 -20.51 -2.82 11.52
CA PRO A 163 -20.37 -3.65 10.32
C PRO A 163 -20.14 -2.84 9.04
N ARG A 164 -20.91 -1.78 8.83
CA ARG A 164 -20.82 -0.93 7.62
C ARG A 164 -19.50 -0.18 7.57
N LEU A 165 -19.13 0.47 8.68
CA LEU A 165 -17.92 1.27 8.77
C LEU A 165 -16.66 0.40 8.61
N SER A 166 -16.60 -0.72 9.33
CA SER A 166 -15.51 -1.69 9.21
C SER A 166 -15.41 -2.24 7.78
N SER A 167 -16.54 -2.59 7.16
CA SER A 167 -16.55 -3.07 5.77
C SER A 167 -16.00 -2.03 4.79
N VAL A 168 -16.40 -0.76 4.90
CA VAL A 168 -15.91 0.32 4.04
C VAL A 168 -14.41 0.55 4.23
N LEU A 169 -13.93 0.60 5.48
CA LEU A 169 -12.52 0.82 5.78
C LEU A 169 -11.65 -0.33 5.25
N TYR A 170 -12.05 -1.58 5.47
CA TYR A 170 -11.30 -2.75 4.99
C TYR A 170 -11.39 -2.92 3.47
N ALA A 171 -12.54 -2.67 2.84
CA ALA A 171 -12.67 -2.67 1.39
C ALA A 171 -11.79 -1.59 0.75
N THR A 172 -11.73 -0.39 1.35
CA THR A 172 -10.86 0.70 0.90
C THR A 172 -9.40 0.30 1.03
N LEU A 173 -8.97 -0.22 2.18
CA LEU A 173 -7.60 -0.70 2.39
C LEU A 173 -7.19 -1.73 1.35
N LEU A 174 -7.96 -2.81 1.21
CA LEU A 174 -7.62 -3.92 0.33
C LEU A 174 -7.68 -3.51 -1.15
N GLY A 175 -8.75 -2.85 -1.57
CA GLY A 175 -8.95 -2.43 -2.96
C GLY A 175 -7.93 -1.37 -3.39
N ALA A 176 -7.76 -0.30 -2.61
CA ALA A 176 -6.81 0.75 -2.93
C ALA A 176 -5.36 0.25 -2.85
N ALA A 177 -5.02 -0.63 -1.90
CA ALA A 177 -3.70 -1.25 -1.82
C ALA A 177 -3.42 -2.09 -3.06
N ALA A 178 -4.36 -2.93 -3.51
CA ALA A 178 -4.18 -3.74 -4.72
C ALA A 178 -3.87 -2.87 -5.95
N VAL A 179 -4.66 -1.81 -6.18
CA VAL A 179 -4.43 -0.85 -7.27
C VAL A 179 -3.08 -0.15 -7.12
N HIS A 180 -2.74 0.28 -5.90
CA HIS A 180 -1.51 0.99 -5.61
C HIS A 180 -0.27 0.12 -5.87
N ILE A 181 -0.27 -1.12 -5.38
CA ILE A 181 0.83 -2.08 -5.51
C ILE A 181 1.02 -2.45 -6.98
N VAL A 182 -0.03 -2.84 -7.70
CA VAL A 182 0.07 -3.18 -9.14
C VAL A 182 0.60 -1.99 -9.95
N GLY A 183 0.08 -0.79 -9.68
CA GLY A 183 0.57 0.44 -10.31
C GLY A 183 2.03 0.77 -9.97
N GLY A 184 2.44 0.56 -8.72
CA GLY A 184 3.78 0.82 -8.21
C GLY A 184 4.81 -0.14 -8.82
N VAL A 185 4.52 -1.43 -8.79
CA VAL A 185 5.36 -2.49 -9.39
C VAL A 185 5.63 -2.20 -10.87
N ARG A 186 4.60 -1.83 -11.64
CA ARG A 186 4.77 -1.44 -13.06
C ARG A 186 5.70 -0.23 -13.22
N ARG A 187 5.64 0.76 -12.34
CA ARG A 187 6.51 1.95 -12.38
C ARG A 187 7.95 1.60 -12.02
N ILE A 188 8.18 0.74 -11.03
CA ILE A 188 9.51 0.25 -10.65
C ILE A 188 10.16 -0.49 -11.83
N PHE A 189 9.43 -1.42 -12.47
CA PHE A 189 9.99 -2.17 -13.60
C PHE A 189 10.20 -1.34 -14.87
N ARG A 190 9.39 -0.30 -15.10
CA ARG A 190 9.58 0.63 -16.24
C ARG A 190 10.72 1.62 -16.02
N ALA A 191 11.16 1.83 -14.78
CA ALA A 191 12.25 2.74 -14.48
C ALA A 191 13.64 2.19 -14.80
N ARG A 192 13.75 0.91 -15.21
CA ARG A 192 15.02 0.31 -15.64
C ARG A 192 15.46 0.93 -16.98
N PRO A 193 16.73 1.34 -17.12
CA PRO A 193 17.23 1.92 -18.35
C PRO A 193 17.05 0.93 -19.49
N ARG A 194 16.42 1.40 -20.58
CA ARG A 194 16.25 0.60 -21.80
C ARG A 194 17.62 0.58 -22.48
N GLN A 195 18.30 -0.57 -22.44
CA GLN A 195 19.54 -0.79 -23.19
C GLN A 195 19.23 -0.51 -24.66
N LYS A 196 19.82 0.58 -25.20
CA LYS A 196 19.69 0.96 -26.60
C LYS A 196 20.59 0.03 -27.38
N ASP A 197 20.08 -1.13 -27.77
CA ASP A 197 20.70 -1.91 -28.83
C ASP A 197 20.37 -1.20 -30.15
N GLN A 198 21.34 -0.43 -30.61
CA GLN A 198 21.42 0.04 -31.98
C GLN A 198 21.81 -1.16 -32.85
N THR A 199 21.01 -1.48 -33.85
CA THR A 199 21.54 -1.95 -35.14
C THR A 199 20.49 -1.75 -36.23
N ILE A 200 20.93 -1.03 -37.24
CA ILE A 200 20.21 -0.59 -38.43
C ILE A 200 20.17 -1.78 -39.39
N ALA A 201 19.07 -2.56 -39.37
CA ALA A 201 18.68 -3.49 -40.44
C ALA A 201 17.38 -4.24 -40.06
N ALA A 202 16.22 -3.56 -39.99
CA ALA A 202 15.05 -4.21 -39.37
C ALA A 202 13.62 -3.82 -39.81
N GLY A 203 13.37 -3.00 -40.84
CA GLY A 203 12.02 -2.43 -41.07
C GLY A 203 10.82 -3.41 -41.06
N GLN A 204 10.96 -4.62 -41.62
CA GLN A 204 9.87 -5.63 -41.61
C GLN A 204 9.95 -6.61 -40.42
N ARG A 205 11.15 -6.97 -39.95
CA ARG A 205 11.35 -7.77 -38.72
C ARG A 205 10.92 -6.99 -37.48
N GLU A 206 10.97 -5.67 -37.53
CA GLU A 206 10.58 -4.75 -36.46
C GLU A 206 9.07 -4.66 -36.30
N ALA A 207 8.29 -4.73 -37.39
CA ALA A 207 6.83 -4.79 -37.33
C ALA A 207 6.34 -6.07 -36.63
N ALA A 208 6.84 -7.25 -37.02
CA ALA A 208 6.52 -8.52 -36.35
C ALA A 208 7.01 -8.55 -34.89
N ARG A 209 8.23 -8.07 -34.62
CA ARG A 209 8.75 -7.91 -33.25
C ARG A 209 7.94 -6.92 -32.42
N SER A 210 7.37 -5.89 -33.02
CA SER A 210 6.53 -4.89 -32.33
C SER A 210 5.16 -5.47 -31.96
N ALA A 211 4.55 -6.27 -32.85
CA ALA A 211 3.31 -6.98 -32.59
C ALA A 211 3.49 -8.01 -31.46
N ASP A 212 4.57 -8.80 -31.52
CA ASP A 212 4.91 -9.76 -30.47
C ASP A 212 5.24 -9.09 -29.14
N ALA A 213 6.00 -7.99 -29.16
CA ALA A 213 6.30 -7.22 -27.95
C ALA A 213 5.03 -6.62 -27.32
N ALA A 214 4.11 -6.10 -28.14
CA ALA A 214 2.83 -5.60 -27.68
C ALA A 214 1.97 -6.72 -27.07
N LYS A 215 1.92 -7.90 -27.71
CA LYS A 215 1.21 -9.08 -27.20
C LYS A 215 1.80 -9.57 -25.88
N ARG A 216 3.13 -9.66 -25.77
CA ARG A 216 3.84 -10.02 -24.52
C ARG A 216 3.57 -9.01 -23.40
N LYS A 217 3.58 -7.72 -23.73
CA LYS A 217 3.26 -6.66 -22.77
C LYS A 217 1.82 -6.78 -22.25
N ARG A 218 0.84 -6.98 -23.14
CA ARG A 218 -0.57 -7.20 -22.76
C ARG A 218 -0.71 -8.42 -21.86
N ARG A 219 -0.16 -9.57 -22.26
CA ARG A 219 -0.17 -10.80 -21.44
C ARG A 219 0.40 -10.59 -20.03
N ARG A 220 1.53 -9.88 -19.91
CA ARG A 220 2.12 -9.56 -18.60
C ARG A 220 1.21 -8.63 -17.79
N GLU A 221 0.59 -7.65 -18.43
CA GLU A 221 -0.34 -6.75 -17.75
C GLU A 221 -1.60 -7.49 -17.28
N ASP A 222 -2.12 -8.43 -18.06
CA ASP A 222 -3.28 -9.24 -17.73
C ASP A 222 -2.95 -10.24 -16.61
N ALA A 223 -1.81 -10.92 -16.68
CA ALA A 223 -1.33 -11.81 -15.62
C ALA A 223 -1.16 -11.07 -14.28
N GLN A 224 -0.63 -9.84 -14.30
CA GLN A 224 -0.51 -9.01 -13.09
C GLN A 224 -1.87 -8.63 -12.52
N LYS A 225 -2.85 -8.28 -13.37
CA LYS A 225 -4.21 -7.96 -12.92
C LYS A 225 -4.90 -9.19 -12.34
N ALA A 226 -4.79 -10.34 -13.02
CA ALA A 226 -5.35 -11.60 -12.56
C ALA A 226 -4.74 -12.04 -11.23
N GLY A 227 -3.42 -11.97 -11.08
CA GLY A 227 -2.74 -12.27 -9.82
C GLY A 227 -3.17 -11.35 -8.68
N ALA A 228 -3.31 -10.04 -8.94
CA ALA A 228 -3.80 -9.10 -7.93
C ALA A 228 -5.27 -9.34 -7.56
N ALA A 229 -6.12 -9.67 -8.54
CA ALA A 229 -7.51 -10.03 -8.29
C ALA A 229 -7.63 -11.32 -7.47
N GLY A 230 -6.85 -12.35 -7.80
CA GLY A 230 -6.80 -13.60 -7.04
C GLY A 230 -6.32 -13.38 -5.60
N ALA A 231 -5.26 -12.58 -5.40
CA ALA A 231 -4.80 -12.21 -4.07
C ALA A 231 -5.85 -11.42 -3.29
N LEU A 232 -6.52 -10.45 -3.93
CA LEU A 232 -7.60 -9.68 -3.30
C LEU A 232 -8.77 -10.58 -2.88
N LEU A 233 -9.19 -11.50 -3.74
CA LEU A 233 -10.26 -12.46 -3.44
C LEU A 233 -9.87 -13.38 -2.29
N LEU A 234 -8.62 -13.87 -2.25
CA LEU A 234 -8.11 -14.68 -1.14
C LEU A 234 -8.21 -13.91 0.19
N LEU A 235 -7.77 -12.65 0.21
CA LEU A 235 -7.80 -11.82 1.43
C LEU A 235 -9.22 -11.48 1.87
N LEU A 236 -10.12 -11.19 0.92
CA LEU A 236 -11.53 -10.95 1.21
C LEU A 236 -12.22 -12.21 1.76
N ALA A 237 -11.92 -13.38 1.19
CA ALA A 237 -12.43 -14.65 1.70
C ALA A 237 -11.93 -14.92 3.13
N GLY A 238 -10.63 -14.71 3.38
CA GLY A 238 -10.06 -14.85 4.71
C GLY A 238 -10.69 -13.91 5.75
N LEU A 239 -10.83 -12.63 5.40
CA LEU A 239 -11.49 -11.65 6.26
C LEU A 239 -12.95 -12.01 6.54
N ALA A 240 -13.71 -12.41 5.51
CA ALA A 240 -15.09 -12.84 5.67
C ALA A 240 -15.21 -14.05 6.60
N ARG A 241 -14.27 -15.00 6.52
CA ARG A 241 -14.23 -16.16 7.41
C ARG A 241 -13.87 -15.79 8.85
N ILE A 242 -12.90 -14.89 9.07
CA ILE A 242 -12.59 -14.35 10.40
C ILE A 242 -13.82 -13.69 11.03
N VAL A 243 -14.54 -12.87 10.25
CA VAL A 243 -15.75 -12.18 10.73
C VAL A 243 -16.87 -13.17 11.03
N ARG A 244 -17.02 -14.22 10.20
CA ARG A 244 -18.01 -15.28 10.41
C ARG A 244 -17.76 -16.10 11.66
N ASP A 245 -16.51 -16.44 11.95
CA ASP A 245 -16.14 -17.15 13.18
C ASP A 245 -16.40 -16.29 14.43
N GLY A 246 -16.38 -14.96 14.28
CA GLY A 246 -16.74 -14.01 15.33
C GLY A 246 -15.61 -13.72 16.31
N ALA A 247 -15.91 -12.88 17.31
CA ALA A 247 -14.96 -12.53 18.34
C ALA A 247 -14.99 -13.58 19.46
N LEU A 248 -13.94 -14.38 19.59
CA LEU A 248 -13.86 -15.50 20.53
C LEU A 248 -13.31 -15.11 21.91
N ALA A 249 -13.02 -13.83 22.13
CA ALA A 249 -12.47 -13.33 23.38
C ALA A 249 -13.55 -13.16 24.47
N GLY A 250 -13.16 -13.33 25.74
CA GLY A 250 -14.07 -13.14 26.88
C GLY A 250 -14.50 -11.68 27.09
N PRO A 251 -15.59 -11.44 27.86
CA PRO A 251 -16.22 -10.11 28.00
C PRO A 251 -15.27 -8.99 28.42
N GLY A 252 -14.35 -9.26 29.36
CA GLY A 252 -13.37 -8.27 29.82
C GLY A 252 -12.39 -7.85 28.72
N THR A 253 -11.98 -8.77 27.86
CA THR A 253 -11.13 -8.47 26.70
C THR A 253 -11.91 -7.71 25.63
N LEU A 254 -13.18 -8.07 25.38
CA LEU A 254 -14.04 -7.34 24.45
C LEU A 254 -14.28 -5.90 24.91
N ALA A 255 -14.46 -5.64 26.20
CA ALA A 255 -14.59 -4.28 26.74
C ALA A 255 -13.31 -3.45 26.49
N LYS A 256 -12.12 -4.06 26.63
CA LYS A 256 -10.85 -3.42 26.28
C LYS A 256 -10.76 -3.12 24.78
N TYR A 257 -11.28 -4.01 23.94
CA TYR A 257 -11.33 -3.81 22.48
C TYR A 257 -12.23 -2.62 22.13
N ASP A 258 -13.43 -2.56 22.71
CA ASP A 258 -14.36 -1.45 22.52
C ASP A 258 -13.74 -0.11 22.95
N ALA A 259 -13.01 -0.10 24.07
CA ALA A 259 -12.30 1.09 24.54
C ALA A 259 -11.19 1.55 23.57
N CYS A 260 -10.59 0.65 22.80
CA CYS A 260 -9.62 1.02 21.76
C CYS A 260 -10.32 1.63 20.55
N TYR A 261 -11.39 1.00 20.05
CA TYR A 261 -12.17 1.55 18.95
C TYR A 261 -12.75 2.93 19.29
N ALA A 262 -13.33 3.10 20.47
CA ALA A 262 -13.91 4.37 20.92
C ALA A 262 -12.90 5.53 21.01
N ALA A 263 -11.60 5.24 21.08
CA ALA A 263 -10.55 6.26 21.09
C ALA A 263 -10.14 6.73 19.68
N VAL A 264 -10.62 6.08 18.61
CA VAL A 264 -10.25 6.39 17.23
C VAL A 264 -11.46 6.89 16.46
N TRP A 265 -11.34 8.07 15.84
CA TRP A 265 -12.28 8.49 14.80
C TRP A 265 -12.03 7.64 13.54
N PRO A 266 -13.07 7.11 12.86
CA PRO A 266 -14.50 7.44 12.98
C PRO A 266 -15.33 6.59 13.94
N PHE A 267 -14.77 5.55 14.57
CA PHE A 267 -15.54 4.64 15.45
C PHE A 267 -16.17 5.34 16.66
N ARG A 268 -15.50 6.36 17.22
CA ARG A 268 -16.05 7.20 18.30
C ARG A 268 -17.37 7.90 17.91
N ALA A 269 -17.54 8.25 16.65
CA ALA A 269 -18.67 9.03 16.17
C ALA A 269 -19.80 8.17 15.59
N ALA A 270 -19.59 6.86 15.48
CA ALA A 270 -20.57 5.94 14.94
C ALA A 270 -21.52 5.46 16.06
N PRO A 271 -22.85 5.51 15.85
CA PRO A 271 -23.84 5.07 16.83
C PRO A 271 -23.75 3.57 17.14
#